data_AF-A0A158P0E7-F1
#
_entry.id   AF-A0A158P0E7-F1
#
_cell.length_a   1.000
_cell.length_b   1.000
_cell.length_c   1.000
_cell.angle_alpha   90.00
_cell.angle_beta   90.00
_cell.angle_gamma   90.00
#
_symmetry.space_group_name_H-M   'P 1'
#
loop_
_entity.id
_entity.type
_entity.pdbx_description
1 polymer ?
#
loop_
_entity_poly.entity_id
_entity_poly.type
_entity_poly.pdbx_seq_one_letter_code
_entity_poly.pdbx_strand_id
1 'polypeptide(L)'
;MYIVLEINNFYNQLKLGNILTFFFVTILKYCALLLRENDIRNCIDYIKSDWRNVRYMDERRIMLKNANFGRRLVIICSVLIYGGVTFYYVAVPLICAKIKEEDTNFIYRKLMFPVPRVIVDALHSSVNKIFYSILLFSGFIAHNITVAACNLATLLAIHACGQLQVLVFWINRLVNGRENVNDIMYDRLAKIIQLHMHILK
;
A
#
# COMPACT_ATOMS: atom_id res chain seq x y z
N MET A 1 -26.97 20.60 -5.15
CA MET A 1 -27.21 21.99 -4.71
C MET A 1 -27.83 22.05 -3.31
N TYR A 2 -28.83 21.22 -2.97
CA TYR A 2 -29.41 21.16 -1.62
C TYR A 2 -28.43 20.75 -0.50
N ILE A 3 -27.54 19.79 -0.77
CA ILE A 3 -26.54 19.30 0.21
C ILE A 3 -25.51 20.38 0.62
N VAL A 4 -25.24 21.35 -0.26
CA VAL A 4 -24.25 22.41 0.01
C VAL A 4 -24.86 23.55 0.84
N LEU A 5 -26.17 23.78 0.71
CA LEU A 5 -26.88 24.89 1.35
C LEU A 5 -27.24 24.63 2.82
N GLU A 6 -27.34 23.37 3.26
CA GLU A 6 -27.75 23.02 4.63
C GLU A 6 -26.57 22.72 5.58
N ILE A 7 -25.37 22.48 5.03
CA ILE A 7 -24.14 22.29 5.82
C ILE A 7 -23.54 23.67 6.12
N ASN A 8 -24.12 24.38 7.08
CA ASN A 8 -23.75 25.75 7.45
C ASN A 8 -22.42 25.85 8.26
N ASN A 9 -21.67 24.76 8.39
CA ASN A 9 -20.40 24.69 9.11
C ASN A 9 -19.28 24.22 8.18
N PHE A 10 -18.34 25.12 7.87
CA PHE A 10 -17.14 24.86 7.05
C PHE A 10 -16.39 23.57 7.47
N TYR A 11 -16.34 23.29 8.79
CA TYR A 11 -15.77 22.07 9.35
C TYR A 11 -16.41 20.78 8.83
N ASN A 12 -17.74 20.75 8.70
CA ASN A 12 -18.46 19.57 8.21
C ASN A 12 -18.30 19.39 6.70
N GLN A 13 -18.20 20.50 5.93
CA GLN A 13 -17.90 20.46 4.50
C GLN A 13 -16.48 19.91 4.25
N LEU A 14 -15.49 20.39 4.99
CA LEU A 14 -14.12 19.87 4.94
C LEU A 14 -14.07 18.39 5.29
N LYS A 15 -14.81 17.96 6.31
CA LYS A 15 -14.84 16.56 6.74
C LYS A 15 -15.49 15.65 5.70
N LEU A 16 -16.58 16.08 5.07
CA LEU A 16 -17.20 15.34 3.95
C LEU A 16 -16.26 15.28 2.74
N GLY A 17 -15.62 16.42 2.40
CA GLY A 17 -14.64 16.51 1.34
C GLY A 17 -13.49 15.53 1.52
N ASN A 18 -12.94 15.43 2.74
CA ASN A 18 -11.89 14.47 3.08
C ASN A 18 -12.30 13.01 2.89
N ILE A 19 -13.55 12.67 3.21
CA ILE A 19 -14.07 11.31 3.03
C ILE A 19 -14.21 10.99 1.53
N LEU A 20 -14.77 11.92 0.76
CA LEU A 20 -14.97 11.75 -0.68
C LEU A 20 -13.64 11.63 -1.42
N THR A 21 -12.66 12.49 -1.11
CA THR A 21 -11.33 12.42 -1.71
C THR A 21 -10.61 11.12 -1.35
N PHE A 22 -10.75 10.64 -0.11
CA PHE A 22 -10.20 9.34 0.31
C PHE A 22 -10.74 8.18 -0.54
N PHE A 23 -12.06 8.10 -0.74
CA PHE A 23 -12.65 7.04 -1.55
C PHE A 23 -12.28 7.18 -3.03
N PHE A 24 -12.27 8.40 -3.56
CA PHE A 24 -11.86 8.66 -4.94
C PHE A 24 -10.42 8.20 -5.21
N VAL A 25 -9.48 8.59 -4.34
CA VAL A 25 -8.08 8.15 -4.42
C VAL A 25 -7.95 6.63 -4.30
N THR A 26 -8.77 6.00 -3.45
CA THR A 26 -8.78 4.54 -3.31
C THR A 26 -9.20 3.85 -4.60
N ILE A 27 -10.28 4.34 -5.24
CA ILE A 27 -10.75 3.81 -6.52
C ILE A 27 -9.66 3.97 -7.58
N LEU A 28 -9.03 5.15 -7.66
CA LEU A 28 -7.92 5.37 -8.59
C LEU A 28 -6.75 4.40 -8.37
N LYS A 29 -6.34 4.19 -7.11
CA LYS A 29 -5.29 3.21 -6.77
C LYS A 29 -5.67 1.80 -7.19
N TYR A 30 -6.92 1.39 -6.95
CA TYR A 30 -7.42 0.08 -7.32
C TYR A 30 -7.44 -0.11 -8.84
N CYS A 31 -7.99 0.86 -9.58
CA CYS A 31 -7.98 0.85 -11.03
C CYS A 31 -6.55 0.81 -11.58
N ALA A 32 -5.61 1.57 -10.98
CA ALA A 32 -4.22 1.54 -11.39
C ALA A 32 -3.55 0.17 -11.18
N LEU A 33 -3.86 -0.52 -10.06
CA LEU A 33 -3.38 -1.89 -9.81
C LEU A 33 -3.97 -2.88 -10.82
N LEU A 34 -5.27 -2.76 -11.14
CA LEU A 34 -5.93 -3.62 -12.13
C LEU A 34 -5.37 -3.40 -13.54
N LEU A 35 -5.20 -2.14 -13.94
CA LEU A 35 -4.64 -1.81 -15.26
C LEU A 35 -3.20 -2.32 -15.42
N ARG A 36 -2.45 -2.38 -14.32
CA ARG A 36 -1.08 -2.91 -14.29
C ARG A 36 -1.00 -4.38 -13.88
N GLU A 37 -2.12 -5.11 -13.80
CA GLU A 37 -2.12 -6.50 -13.33
C GLU A 37 -1.15 -7.38 -14.15
N ASN A 38 -1.17 -7.20 -15.48
CA ASN A 38 -0.29 -7.96 -16.36
C ASN A 38 1.19 -7.65 -16.11
N ASP A 39 1.53 -6.38 -15.88
CA ASP A 39 2.90 -5.97 -15.54
C ASP A 39 3.34 -6.55 -14.20
N ILE A 40 2.46 -6.51 -13.19
CA ILE A 40 2.71 -7.06 -11.85
C ILE A 40 2.93 -8.57 -11.95
N ARG A 41 2.11 -9.28 -12.72
CA ARG A 41 2.24 -10.71 -12.97
C ARG A 41 3.59 -11.02 -13.62
N ASN A 42 3.94 -10.29 -14.68
CA ASN A 42 5.23 -10.43 -15.35
C ASN A 42 6.39 -10.18 -14.38
N CYS A 43 6.33 -9.14 -13.53
CA CYS A 43 7.34 -8.88 -12.50
C CYS A 43 7.48 -10.04 -11.51
N ILE A 44 6.38 -10.64 -11.05
CA ILE A 44 6.40 -11.79 -10.16
C ILE A 44 7.01 -13.01 -10.85
N ASP A 45 6.67 -13.23 -12.12
CA ASP A 45 7.25 -14.32 -12.91
C ASP A 45 8.75 -14.13 -13.16
N TYR A 46 9.21 -12.89 -13.38
CA TYR A 46 10.64 -12.57 -13.44
C TYR A 46 11.34 -12.86 -12.12
N ILE A 47 10.78 -12.42 -10.99
CA ILE A 47 11.32 -12.74 -9.66
C ILE A 47 11.44 -14.26 -9.50
N LYS A 48 10.37 -15.00 -9.77
CA LYS A 48 10.34 -16.46 -9.67
C LYS A 48 11.40 -17.13 -10.56
N SER A 49 11.54 -16.64 -11.79
CA SER A 49 12.56 -17.09 -12.73
C SER A 49 13.96 -16.82 -12.21
N ASP A 50 14.23 -15.62 -11.68
CA ASP A 50 15.53 -15.26 -11.10
C ASP A 50 15.89 -16.20 -9.96
N TRP A 51 14.95 -16.46 -9.04
CA TRP A 51 15.13 -17.41 -7.93
C TRP A 51 15.40 -18.84 -8.39
N ARG A 52 14.75 -19.29 -9.47
CA ARG A 52 14.98 -20.62 -10.05
C ARG A 52 16.33 -20.73 -10.75
N ASN A 53 16.83 -19.63 -11.31
CA ASN A 53 18.06 -19.56 -12.08
C ASN A 53 19.31 -19.28 -11.24
N VAL A 54 19.20 -19.10 -9.92
CA VAL A 54 20.35 -18.92 -9.04
C VAL A 54 21.18 -20.20 -8.99
N ARG A 55 22.40 -20.15 -9.53
CA ARG A 55 23.29 -21.32 -9.61
C ARG A 55 24.38 -21.30 -8.55
N TYR A 56 24.83 -20.11 -8.15
CA TYR A 56 25.97 -19.96 -7.25
C TYR A 56 25.53 -19.69 -5.81
N MET A 57 26.26 -20.25 -4.86
CA MET A 57 25.96 -20.09 -3.43
C MET A 57 26.08 -18.63 -2.97
N ASP A 58 27.00 -17.86 -3.55
CA ASP A 58 27.19 -16.45 -3.21
C ASP A 58 26.02 -15.58 -3.70
N GLU A 59 25.53 -15.81 -4.94
CA GLU A 59 24.31 -15.17 -5.46
C GLU A 59 23.11 -15.46 -4.56
N ARG A 60 22.93 -16.73 -4.19
CA ARG A 60 21.85 -17.17 -3.30
C ARG A 60 21.93 -16.49 -1.94
N ARG A 61 23.13 -16.34 -1.40
CA ARG A 61 23.36 -15.65 -0.12
C ARG A 61 22.95 -14.17 -0.21
N ILE A 62 23.34 -13.48 -1.27
CA ILE A 62 22.95 -12.08 -1.51
C ILE A 62 21.43 -11.95 -1.66
N MET A 63 20.80 -12.80 -2.47
CA MET A 63 19.35 -12.77 -2.68
C MET A 63 18.58 -13.09 -1.39
N LEU A 64 19.00 -14.08 -0.59
CA LEU A 64 18.39 -14.40 0.70
C LEU A 64 18.52 -13.26 1.71
N LYS A 65 19.68 -12.59 1.75
CA LYS A 65 19.88 -11.41 2.62
C LYS A 65 18.89 -10.30 2.28
N ASN A 66 18.76 -9.98 0.99
CA ASN A 66 17.81 -8.95 0.54
C ASN A 66 16.35 -9.38 0.76
N ALA A 67 15.99 -10.64 0.48
CA ALA A 67 14.65 -11.15 0.74
C ALA A 67 14.25 -11.05 2.21
N ASN A 68 15.16 -11.40 3.13
CA ASN A 68 14.93 -11.27 4.57
C ASN A 68 14.78 -9.80 4.99
N PHE A 69 15.56 -8.90 4.41
CA PHE A 69 15.43 -7.47 4.65
C PHE A 69 14.08 -6.93 4.14
N GLY A 70 13.69 -7.29 2.91
CA GLY A 70 12.41 -6.93 2.32
C GLY A 70 11.22 -7.46 3.12
N ARG A 71 11.30 -8.69 3.63
CA ARG A 71 10.28 -9.27 4.52
C ARG A 71 10.10 -8.44 5.79
N ARG A 72 11.20 -7.99 6.42
CA ARG A 72 11.14 -7.12 7.60
C ARG A 72 10.49 -5.78 7.27
N LEU A 73 10.85 -5.17 6.14
CA LEU A 73 10.24 -3.91 5.70
C LEU A 73 8.74 -4.06 5.44
N VAL A 74 8.31 -5.12 4.76
CA VAL A 74 6.88 -5.41 4.52
C VAL A 74 6.11 -5.54 5.83
N ILE A 75 6.68 -6.22 6.83
CA ILE A 75 6.07 -6.34 8.16
C ILE A 75 5.95 -4.97 8.83
N ILE A 76 7.03 -4.18 8.84
CA ILE A 76 7.03 -2.84 9.44
C ILE A 76 6.02 -1.92 8.76
N CYS A 77 6.01 -1.85 7.42
CA CYS A 77 5.04 -1.07 6.64
C CYS A 77 3.60 -1.50 6.96
N SER A 78 3.33 -2.80 7.00
CA SER A 78 1.99 -3.31 7.32
C SER A 78 1.57 -2.94 8.73
N VAL A 79 2.46 -3.08 9.73
CA VAL A 79 2.18 -2.72 11.13
C VAL A 79 1.92 -1.21 11.27
N LEU A 80 2.71 -0.37 10.61
CA LEU A 80 2.51 1.09 10.65
C LEU A 80 1.18 1.50 10.00
N ILE A 81 0.84 0.94 8.85
CA ILE A 81 -0.41 1.24 8.17
C ILE A 81 -1.61 0.76 9.00
N TYR A 82 -1.68 -0.53 9.36
CA TYR A 82 -2.78 -1.05 10.16
C TYR A 82 -2.84 -0.44 11.56
N GLY A 83 -1.68 -0.11 12.15
CA GLY A 83 -1.58 0.60 13.42
C GLY A 83 -2.17 2.01 13.34
N GLY A 84 -1.82 2.79 12.30
CA GLY A 84 -2.39 4.11 12.05
C GLY A 84 -3.90 4.07 11.83
N VAL A 85 -4.38 3.06 11.11
CA VAL A 85 -5.81 2.79 10.95
C VAL A 85 -6.44 2.50 12.30
N THR A 86 -5.94 1.51 13.03
CA THR A 86 -6.51 1.13 14.33
C THR A 86 -6.50 2.30 15.31
N PHE A 87 -5.44 3.10 15.33
CA PHE A 87 -5.36 4.30 16.15
C PHE A 87 -6.43 5.32 15.76
N TYR A 88 -6.56 5.63 14.47
CA TYR A 88 -7.60 6.53 13.99
C TYR A 88 -8.99 5.96 14.31
N TYR A 89 -9.25 4.68 14.01
CA TYR A 89 -10.56 4.03 14.09
C TYR A 89 -11.03 3.62 15.48
N VAL A 90 -10.11 3.38 16.41
CA VAL A 90 -10.43 2.89 17.75
C VAL A 90 -10.03 3.91 18.80
N ALA A 91 -8.79 4.38 18.79
CA ALA A 91 -8.29 5.27 19.85
C ALA A 91 -8.93 6.66 19.80
N VAL A 92 -9.03 7.29 18.61
CA VAL A 92 -9.61 8.64 18.50
C VAL A 92 -11.08 8.68 18.93
N PRO A 93 -11.97 7.75 18.53
CA PRO A 93 -13.33 7.70 19.05
C PRO A 93 -13.39 7.46 20.55
N LEU A 94 -12.55 6.58 21.11
CA LEU A 94 -12.55 6.31 22.55
C LEU A 94 -12.09 7.53 23.37
N ILE A 95 -11.11 8.28 22.88
CA ILE A 95 -10.56 9.47 23.55
C ILE A 95 -11.49 10.69 23.38
N CYS A 96 -12.10 10.87 22.19
CA CYS A 96 -12.90 12.04 21.83
C CYS A 96 -14.43 11.81 21.92
N ALA A 97 -14.89 10.69 22.48
CA ALA A 97 -16.30 10.28 22.50
C ALA A 97 -17.23 11.09 23.42
N LYS A 98 -16.72 11.95 24.30
CA LYS A 98 -17.58 12.60 25.30
C LYS A 98 -17.91 14.03 24.89
N ILE A 99 -19.04 14.20 24.21
CA ILE A 99 -19.75 15.49 24.17
C ILE A 99 -21.08 15.24 24.87
N LYS A 100 -21.25 15.84 26.05
CA LYS A 100 -22.53 15.91 26.76
C LYS A 100 -23.33 17.03 26.08
N GLU A 101 -24.50 16.73 25.54
CA GLU A 101 -25.43 17.77 25.08
C GLU A 101 -26.12 18.32 26.34
N GLU A 102 -26.05 19.64 26.58
CA GLU A 102 -26.46 20.26 27.85
C GLU A 102 -27.97 20.21 28.13
N ASP A 103 -28.81 19.93 27.11
CA ASP A 103 -30.27 20.06 27.21
C ASP A 103 -31.07 18.74 27.09
N THR A 104 -30.45 17.58 26.87
CA THR A 104 -31.18 16.30 26.92
C THR A 104 -30.32 15.15 27.45
N ASN A 105 -30.91 14.26 28.25
CA ASN A 105 -30.29 13.05 28.83
C ASN A 105 -29.89 11.97 27.79
N PHE A 106 -29.59 12.35 26.54
CA PHE A 106 -29.16 11.43 25.50
C PHE A 106 -27.63 11.46 25.36
N ILE A 107 -27.00 10.33 25.65
CA ILE A 107 -25.55 10.13 25.46
C ILE A 107 -25.30 9.78 23.99
N TYR A 108 -24.83 10.74 23.21
CA TYR A 108 -24.45 10.49 21.81
C TYR A 108 -23.07 9.86 21.73
N ARG A 109 -22.98 8.64 21.18
CA ARG A 109 -21.71 8.06 20.76
C ARG A 109 -21.31 8.72 19.45
N LYS A 110 -20.26 9.56 19.46
CA LYS A 110 -19.76 10.26 18.26
C LYS A 110 -19.44 9.24 17.16
N LEU A 111 -20.33 9.13 16.17
CA LEU A 111 -20.07 8.30 14.99
C LEU A 111 -18.82 8.87 14.30
N MET A 112 -17.90 7.96 14.00
CA MET A 112 -16.57 8.31 13.55
C MET A 112 -16.55 9.08 12.23
N PHE A 113 -17.51 8.77 11.37
CA PHE A 113 -17.85 9.56 10.20
C PHE A 113 -19.16 10.30 10.50
N PRO A 114 -19.14 11.65 10.64
CA PRO A 114 -20.36 12.42 10.68
C PRO A 114 -20.89 12.41 9.25
N VAL A 115 -21.77 11.47 9.00
CA VAL A 115 -22.67 11.56 7.85
C VAL A 115 -23.62 12.71 8.18
N PRO A 116 -23.73 13.74 7.33
CA PRO A 116 -24.72 14.79 7.51
C PRO A 116 -26.10 14.17 7.69
N ARG A 117 -26.91 14.67 8.63
CA ARG A 117 -28.28 14.19 8.88
C ARG A 117 -29.15 14.18 7.60
N VAL A 118 -28.78 15.00 6.61
CA VAL A 118 -29.37 15.11 5.27
C VAL A 118 -29.19 13.84 4.41
N ILE A 119 -28.13 13.04 4.62
CA ILE A 119 -27.87 11.82 3.82
C ILE A 119 -28.50 10.59 4.48
N VAL A 120 -28.44 10.51 5.80
CA VAL A 120 -29.08 9.46 6.60
C VAL A 120 -29.52 10.09 7.91
N ASP A 121 -30.80 9.96 8.25
CA ASP A 121 -31.31 10.31 9.57
C ASP A 121 -30.66 9.38 10.62
N ALA A 122 -29.50 9.81 11.10
CA ALA A 122 -28.56 9.02 11.88
C ALA A 122 -29.10 8.62 13.28
N LEU A 123 -30.27 9.13 13.64
CA LEU A 123 -30.84 9.05 14.98
C LEU A 123 -31.92 7.98 15.14
N HIS A 124 -32.58 7.50 14.07
CA HIS A 124 -33.78 6.65 14.23
C HIS A 124 -33.93 5.46 13.25
N SER A 125 -33.14 5.35 12.19
CA SER A 125 -33.38 4.34 11.15
C SER A 125 -32.39 3.17 11.16
N SER A 126 -32.90 1.92 11.03
CA SER A 126 -32.11 0.69 10.81
C SER A 126 -31.12 0.80 9.62
N VAL A 127 -31.42 1.69 8.67
CA VAL A 127 -30.57 2.01 7.51
C VAL A 127 -29.20 2.56 7.93
N ASN A 128 -29.10 3.25 9.08
CA ASN A 128 -27.84 3.81 9.57
C ASN A 128 -26.81 2.72 9.92
N LYS A 129 -27.27 1.58 10.48
CA LYS A 129 -26.37 0.45 10.80
C LYS A 129 -25.77 -0.18 9.55
N ILE A 130 -26.59 -0.32 8.49
CA ILE A 130 -26.17 -0.86 7.20
C ILE A 130 -25.17 0.08 6.52
N PHE A 131 -25.48 1.38 6.48
CA PHE A 131 -24.61 2.40 5.90
C PHE A 131 -23.25 2.46 6.60
N TYR A 132 -23.25 2.46 7.94
CA TYR A 132 -22.02 2.43 8.74
C TYR A 132 -21.20 1.17 8.45
N SER A 133 -21.84 0.01 8.36
CA SER A 133 -21.19 -1.25 8.00
C SER A 133 -20.53 -1.16 6.62
N ILE A 134 -21.24 -0.65 5.60
CA ILE A 134 -20.70 -0.46 4.24
C ILE A 134 -19.48 0.46 4.26
N LEU A 135 -19.55 1.57 5.00
CA LEU A 135 -18.46 2.54 5.09
C LEU A 135 -17.21 1.92 5.76
N LEU A 136 -17.42 1.10 6.80
CA LEU A 136 -16.36 0.37 7.49
C LEU A 136 -15.72 -0.69 6.58
N PHE A 137 -16.52 -1.49 5.87
CA PHE A 137 -16.01 -2.48 4.91
C PHE A 137 -15.27 -1.80 3.75
N SER A 138 -15.80 -0.71 3.21
CA SER A 138 -15.16 0.06 2.15
C SER A 138 -13.83 0.65 2.62
N GLY A 139 -13.79 1.21 3.83
CA GLY A 139 -12.56 1.64 4.47
C GLY A 139 -11.56 0.50 4.64
N PHE A 140 -12.00 -0.67 5.11
CA PHE A 140 -11.12 -1.84 5.25
C PHE A 140 -10.51 -2.26 3.91
N ILE A 141 -11.33 -2.35 2.85
CA ILE A 141 -10.87 -2.67 1.49
C ILE A 141 -9.84 -1.63 1.02
N ALA A 142 -10.11 -0.34 1.21
CA ALA A 142 -9.22 0.76 0.85
C ALA A 142 -7.82 0.66 1.47
N HIS A 143 -7.76 0.30 2.74
CA HIS A 143 -6.50 0.12 3.45
C HIS A 143 -5.75 -1.11 2.95
N ASN A 144 -6.44 -2.24 2.70
CA ASN A 144 -5.82 -3.42 2.11
C ASN A 144 -5.21 -3.13 0.73
N ILE A 145 -5.90 -2.37 -0.13
CA ILE A 145 -5.36 -1.92 -1.42
C ILE A 145 -4.06 -1.13 -1.23
N THR A 146 -4.04 -0.20 -0.27
CA THR A 146 -2.86 0.62 0.02
C THR A 146 -1.70 -0.22 0.57
N VAL A 147 -1.96 -1.14 1.49
CA VAL A 147 -0.97 -2.08 2.03
C VAL A 147 -0.40 -2.95 0.91
N ALA A 148 -1.26 -3.52 0.05
CA ALA A 148 -0.84 -4.35 -1.07
C ALA A 148 0.07 -3.59 -2.03
N ALA A 149 -0.31 -2.36 -2.44
CA ALA A 149 0.50 -1.53 -3.33
C ALA A 149 1.88 -1.19 -2.72
N CYS A 150 1.90 -0.76 -1.45
CA CYS A 150 3.15 -0.40 -0.76
C CYS A 150 4.08 -1.60 -0.57
N ASN A 151 3.53 -2.75 -0.16
CA ASN A 151 4.30 -3.97 0.02
C ASN A 151 4.84 -4.50 -1.31
N LEU A 152 4.05 -4.44 -2.38
CA LEU A 152 4.50 -4.82 -3.72
C LEU A 152 5.66 -3.93 -4.17
N ALA A 153 5.54 -2.61 -4.04
CA ALA A 153 6.61 -1.68 -4.38
C ALA A 153 7.89 -1.95 -3.59
N THR A 154 7.76 -2.23 -2.28
CA THR A 154 8.88 -2.58 -1.41
C THR A 154 9.56 -3.87 -1.87
N LEU A 155 8.79 -4.93 -2.18
CA LEU A 155 9.33 -6.20 -2.66
C LEU A 155 10.08 -6.05 -3.97
N LEU A 156 9.51 -5.30 -4.93
CA LEU A 156 10.13 -5.04 -6.23
C LEU A 156 11.43 -4.24 -6.07
N ALA A 157 11.42 -3.18 -5.26
CA ALA A 157 12.61 -2.37 -4.99
C ALA A 157 13.72 -3.20 -4.35
N ILE A 158 13.40 -4.00 -3.34
CA ILE A 158 14.39 -4.84 -2.66
C ILE A 158 14.90 -5.97 -3.55
N HIS A 159 14.06 -6.57 -4.41
CA HIS A 159 14.52 -7.54 -5.39
C HIS A 159 15.48 -6.91 -6.39
N ALA A 160 15.14 -5.73 -6.93
CA ALA A 160 16.01 -4.99 -7.83
C ALA A 160 17.35 -4.62 -7.18
N CYS A 161 17.34 -4.15 -5.92
CA CYS A 161 18.55 -3.93 -5.15
C CYS A 161 19.37 -5.21 -4.96
N GLY A 162 18.72 -6.35 -4.76
CA GLY A 162 19.36 -7.66 -4.66
C GLY A 162 20.04 -8.08 -5.98
N GLN A 163 19.36 -7.91 -7.11
CA GLN A 163 19.93 -8.18 -8.44
C GLN A 163 21.12 -7.26 -8.73
N LEU A 164 21.04 -5.98 -8.35
CA LEU A 164 22.15 -5.04 -8.49
C LEU A 164 23.37 -5.43 -7.63
N GLN A 165 23.15 -5.92 -6.41
CA GLN A 165 24.24 -6.41 -5.56
C GLN A 165 24.90 -7.67 -6.13
N VAL A 166 24.12 -8.59 -6.70
CA VAL A 166 24.65 -9.77 -7.41
C VAL A 166 25.50 -9.32 -8.59
N LEU A 167 25.01 -8.36 -9.36
CA LEU A 167 25.76 -7.75 -10.46
C LEU A 167 27.11 -7.16 -9.98
N VAL A 168 27.10 -6.28 -8.98
CA VAL A 168 28.33 -5.67 -8.45
C VAL A 168 29.32 -6.72 -7.95
N PHE A 169 28.82 -7.78 -7.31
CA PHE A 169 29.64 -8.93 -6.89
C PHE A 169 30.37 -9.58 -8.08
N TRP A 170 29.68 -9.80 -9.19
CA TRP A 170 30.27 -10.36 -10.40
C TRP A 170 31.29 -9.43 -11.06
N ILE A 171 31.00 -8.14 -11.19
CA ILE A 171 31.96 -7.16 -11.74
C ILE A 171 33.26 -7.18 -10.94
N ASN A 172 33.17 -7.14 -9.61
CA ASN A 172 34.36 -7.18 -8.75
C ASN A 172 35.16 -8.47 -8.93
N ARG A 173 34.47 -9.60 -9.12
CA ARG A 173 35.14 -10.90 -9.36
C ARG A 173 35.84 -10.93 -10.73
N LEU A 174 35.24 -10.31 -11.75
CA LEU A 174 35.82 -10.21 -13.09
C LEU A 174 37.03 -9.29 -13.12
N VAL A 175 36.95 -8.14 -12.45
CA VAL A 175 38.06 -7.18 -12.35
C VAL A 175 39.24 -7.74 -11.53
N ASN A 176 38.96 -8.54 -10.49
CA ASN A 176 39.99 -9.13 -9.62
C ASN A 176 40.55 -10.49 -10.10
N GLY A 177 39.98 -11.10 -11.15
CA GLY A 177 40.61 -12.16 -11.96
C GLY A 177 40.31 -13.63 -11.61
N ARG A 178 40.29 -14.43 -12.69
CA ARG A 178 40.32 -15.91 -12.87
C ARG A 178 38.98 -16.69 -13.08
N GLU A 179 38.72 -16.91 -14.38
CA GLU A 179 38.24 -18.13 -15.08
C GLU A 179 36.81 -18.72 -14.90
N ASN A 180 36.15 -18.88 -16.07
CA ASN A 180 35.19 -19.93 -16.44
C ASN A 180 33.67 -19.77 -16.16
N VAL A 181 33.10 -18.56 -16.20
CA VAL A 181 31.62 -18.36 -16.16
C VAL A 181 31.11 -17.38 -17.24
N ASN A 182 31.90 -17.16 -18.31
CA ASN A 182 31.79 -15.92 -19.07
C ASN A 182 30.59 -15.83 -20.04
N ASP A 183 30.22 -16.82 -20.84
CA ASP A 183 29.25 -16.49 -21.92
C ASP A 183 27.81 -16.23 -21.47
N ILE A 184 27.23 -17.07 -20.61
CA ILE A 184 25.79 -16.95 -20.27
C ILE A 184 25.54 -15.77 -19.31
N MET A 185 26.51 -15.47 -18.46
CA MET A 185 26.41 -14.41 -17.47
C MET A 185 26.66 -13.03 -18.08
N TYR A 186 27.63 -12.91 -18.98
CA TYR A 186 27.85 -11.66 -19.70
C TYR A 186 26.68 -11.34 -20.63
N ASP A 187 26.03 -12.33 -21.22
CA ASP A 187 24.87 -12.11 -22.09
C ASP A 187 23.63 -11.65 -21.29
N ARG A 188 23.42 -12.20 -20.08
CA ARG A 188 22.40 -11.72 -19.14
C ARG A 188 22.73 -10.34 -18.59
N LEU A 189 24.00 -10.09 -18.29
CA LEU A 189 24.49 -8.81 -17.81
C LEU A 189 24.36 -7.71 -18.87
N ALA A 190 24.79 -7.98 -20.09
CA ALA A 190 24.62 -7.09 -21.23
C ALA A 190 23.13 -6.80 -21.47
N LYS A 191 22.25 -7.81 -21.36
CA LYS A 191 20.80 -7.60 -21.42
C LYS A 191 20.26 -6.70 -20.31
N ILE A 192 20.71 -6.88 -19.07
CA ILE A 192 20.25 -6.04 -17.94
C ILE A 192 20.79 -4.60 -18.08
N ILE A 193 22.03 -4.42 -18.50
CA ILE A 193 22.62 -3.09 -18.75
C ILE A 193 21.91 -2.41 -19.94
N GLN A 194 21.63 -3.15 -21.02
CA GLN A 194 20.85 -2.63 -22.15
C GLN A 194 19.42 -2.28 -21.73
N LEU A 195 18.78 -3.10 -20.90
CA LEU A 195 17.45 -2.82 -20.37
C LEU A 195 17.47 -1.58 -19.45
N HIS A 196 18.50 -1.43 -18.61
CA HIS A 196 18.68 -0.27 -17.76
C HIS A 196 18.90 1.01 -18.59
N MET A 197 19.74 0.94 -19.62
CA MET A 197 19.97 2.02 -20.58
C MET A 197 18.72 2.36 -21.42
N HIS A 198 17.85 1.38 -21.68
CA HIS A 198 16.61 1.59 -22.42
C HIS A 198 15.49 2.17 -21.56
N ILE A 199 15.43 1.84 -20.27
CA ILE A 199 14.47 2.40 -19.30
C ILE A 199 14.84 3.84 -18.91
N LEU A 200 16.13 4.20 -18.99
CA LEU A 200 16.64 5.56 -18.77
C LEU A 200 16.45 6.50 -19.97
N LYS A 201 15.96 5.99 -21.11
CA LYS A 201 15.70 6.74 -22.35
C LYS A 201 14.21 6.91 -22.56
#